data_AF-A0A524E038-F1
#
_entry.id   AF-A0A524E038-F1
#
_cell.length_a   1.000
_cell.length_b   1.000
_cell.length_c   1.000
_cell.angle_alpha   90.00
_cell.angle_beta   90.00
_cell.angle_gamma   90.00
#
_symmetry.space_group_name_H-M   'P 1'
#
loop_
_entity.id
_entity.type
_entity.pdbx_description
1 polymer ?
#
loop_
_entity_poly.entity_id
_entity_poly.type
_entity_poly.pdbx_seq_one_letter_code
_entity_poly.pdbx_strand_id
1 'polypeptide(L)' 'FGSYHYKYASGREGDWMKTGFSPRKQNLTVYIMSGFEEYKDLLAKLGKYKIGKSCLYINKLADVDKSVLKQIIRNSIKGL' A
#
# COMPACT_ATOMS: atom_id res chain seq x y z
N PHE A 1 11.28 7.12 3.89
CA PHE A 1 10.16 6.81 2.99
C PHE A 1 10.55 7.26 1.58
N GLY A 2 11.26 6.42 0.81
CA GLY A 2 11.96 6.83 -0.42
C GLY A 2 11.06 7.44 -1.50
N SER A 3 11.65 8.12 -2.50
CA SER A 3 10.93 8.71 -3.63
C SER A 3 10.69 7.70 -4.76
N TYR A 4 9.54 7.79 -5.39
CA TYR A 4 9.10 7.12 -6.61
C TYR A 4 8.64 8.20 -7.58
N HIS A 5 9.38 8.35 -8.68
CA HIS A 5 9.00 9.25 -9.75
C HIS A 5 8.02 8.53 -10.69
N TYR A 6 6.76 8.96 -10.72
CA TYR A 6 5.75 8.38 -11.61
C TYR A 6 5.61 9.22 -12.86
N LYS A 7 5.30 8.58 -13.99
CA LYS A 7 4.93 9.25 -15.23
C LYS A 7 3.68 8.62 -15.81
N TYR A 8 2.61 9.40 -15.91
CA TYR A 8 1.39 8.96 -16.58
C TYR A 8 1.51 9.16 -18.09
N ALA A 9 0.75 8.37 -18.86
CA ALA A 9 0.64 8.52 -20.32
C ALA A 9 0.15 9.92 -20.77
N SER A 10 -0.51 10.67 -19.88
CA SER A 10 -0.91 12.06 -20.10
C SER A 10 0.22 13.09 -19.98
N GLY A 11 1.46 12.66 -19.73
CA GLY A 11 2.63 13.54 -19.54
C GLY A 11 2.78 14.09 -18.12
N ARG A 12 1.84 13.78 -17.21
CA ARG A 12 1.90 14.22 -15.82
C ARG A 12 2.87 13.34 -15.04
N GLU A 13 3.91 13.95 -14.50
CA GLU A 13 4.92 13.29 -13.66
C GLU A 13 5.11 13.98 -12.32
N GLY A 14 5.75 13.29 -11.38
CA GLY A 14 6.02 13.83 -10.07
C GLY A 14 6.65 12.80 -9.13
N ASP A 15 7.20 13.30 -8.03
CA ASP A 15 7.78 12.51 -6.98
C ASP A 15 6.75 12.17 -5.92
N TRP A 16 6.69 10.89 -5.56
CA TRP A 16 5.83 10.40 -4.50
C TRP A 16 6.60 9.47 -3.57
N MET A 17 6.07 9.17 -2.40
CA MET A 17 6.67 8.16 -1.53
C MET A 17 6.45 6.74 -2.09
N LYS A 18 7.48 5.88 -2.05
CA LYS A 18 7.37 4.43 -2.38
C LYS A 18 6.28 3.73 -1.55
N THR A 19 6.18 4.11 -0.28
CA THR A 19 5.10 3.74 0.64
C THR A 19 4.97 4.78 1.75
N GLY A 20 3.82 4.79 2.42
CA GLY A 20 3.57 5.57 3.62
C GLY A 20 2.20 5.25 4.19
N PHE A 21 1.77 5.99 5.22
CA PHE A 21 0.43 5.81 5.78
C PHE A 21 -0.21 7.14 6.14
N SER A 22 -1.54 7.17 6.13
CA SER A 22 -2.33 8.31 6.57
C SER A 22 -3.45 7.81 7.48
N PRO A 23 -3.51 8.29 8.74
CA PRO A 23 -4.68 8.09 9.58
C PRO A 23 -5.81 8.98 9.04
N ARG A 24 -6.93 8.36 8.64
CA ARG A 24 -8.16 9.06 8.27
C ARG A 24 -9.20 8.87 9.36
N LYS A 25 -10.26 9.69 9.31
CA LYS A 25 -11.36 9.69 10.30
C LYS A 25 -11.97 8.30 10.55
N GLN A 26 -12.00 7.43 9.54
CA GLN A 26 -12.64 6.11 9.61
C GLN A 26 -11.66 4.93 9.52
N ASN A 27 -10.44 5.15 9.00
CA ASN A 27 -9.52 4.06 8.65
C ASN A 27 -8.07 4.53 8.59
N LEU A 28 -7.16 3.58 8.77
CA LEU A 28 -5.76 3.69 8.41
C LEU A 28 -5.62 3.39 6.91
N THR A 29 -5.02 4.30 6.16
CA THR A 29 -4.63 4.06 4.76
C THR A 29 -3.14 3.79 4.71
N VAL A 30 -2.74 2.64 4.16
CA VAL A 30 -1.34 2.32 3.80
C VAL A 30 -1.20 2.43 2.29
N TYR A 31 -0.19 3.17 1.84
CA TYR A 31 0.05 3.45 0.44
C TYR A 31 1.05 2.45 -0.14
N ILE A 32 0.64 1.71 -1.15
CA ILE A 32 1.43 0.69 -1.85
C ILE A 32 1.48 1.09 -3.34
N MET A 33 2.53 1.84 -3.73
CA MET A 33 2.58 2.47 -5.05
C MET A 33 2.72 1.47 -6.20
N SER A 34 3.35 0.31 -5.95
CA SER A 34 3.45 -0.80 -6.91
C SER A 34 2.10 -1.46 -7.24
N GLY A 35 1.01 -1.08 -6.56
CA GLY A 35 -0.26 -1.78 -6.65
C GLY A 35 -0.24 -3.13 -5.92
N PHE A 36 -1.21 -3.99 -6.22
CA PHE A 36 -1.50 -5.20 -5.42
C PHE A 36 -1.49 -6.51 -6.19
N GLU A 37 -1.22 -6.49 -7.50
CA GLU A 37 -1.29 -7.68 -8.36
C GLU A 37 -0.37 -8.81 -7.85
N GLU A 38 0.85 -8.48 -7.40
CA GLU A 38 1.83 -9.43 -6.89
C GLU A 38 1.60 -9.85 -5.42
N TYR A 39 0.59 -9.26 -4.75
CA TYR A 39 0.35 -9.48 -3.32
C TYR A 39 -0.93 -10.26 -3.03
N LYS A 40 -1.59 -10.85 -4.04
CA LYS A 40 -2.87 -11.56 -3.88
C LYS A 40 -2.83 -12.62 -2.77
N ASP A 41 -1.77 -13.42 -2.70
CA ASP A 41 -1.61 -14.47 -1.69
C ASP A 41 -1.39 -13.93 -0.27
N LEU A 42 -0.68 -12.80 -0.15
CA LEU A 42 -0.49 -12.11 1.13
C LEU A 42 -1.79 -11.45 1.57
N LEU A 43 -2.50 -10.81 0.64
CA LEU A 43 -3.79 -10.17 0.89
C LEU A 43 -4.84 -11.18 1.35
N ALA A 44 -4.85 -12.40 0.80
CA ALA A 44 -5.74 -13.46 1.27
C ALA A 44 -5.52 -13.84 2.75
N LYS A 45 -4.31 -13.63 3.27
CA LYS A 45 -3.92 -13.92 4.66
C LYS A 45 -3.98 -12.69 5.57
N LEU A 46 -4.23 -11.51 5.02
CA LEU A 46 -4.08 -10.26 5.74
C LEU A 46 -5.18 -10.03 6.78
N GLY A 47 -6.39 -10.52 6.56
CA GLY A 47 -7.56 -10.25 7.41
C GLY A 47 -8.56 -9.30 6.75
N LYS A 48 -9.13 -8.34 7.49
CA LYS A 48 -10.15 -7.42 6.94
C LYS A 48 -9.51 -6.16 6.38
N TYR A 49 -9.66 -5.95 5.08
CA TYR A 49 -9.15 -4.76 4.39
C TYR A 49 -10.03 -4.39 3.20
N LYS A 50 -9.77 -3.21 2.64
CA LYS A 50 -10.24 -2.82 1.31
C LYS A 50 -9.06 -2.28 0.50
N ILE A 51 -9.05 -2.49 -0.81
CA ILE A 51 -8.03 -1.92 -1.72
C ILE A 51 -8.62 -0.86 -2.65
N GLY A 52 -7.82 0.15 -2.96
CA GLY A 52 -7.93 1.01 -4.14
C GLY A 52 -6.77 0.74 -5.09
N LYS A 53 -6.47 1.66 -6.02
CA LYS A 53 -5.34 1.48 -6.97
C LYS A 53 -3.99 1.29 -6.27
N SER A 54 -3.71 2.14 -5.29
CA SER A 54 -2.44 2.14 -4.53
C SER A 54 -2.67 2.30 -3.03
N CYS A 55 -3.91 2.10 -2.58
CA CYS A 55 -4.33 2.33 -1.20
C CYS A 55 -4.83 1.03 -0.58
N LEU A 56 -4.30 0.67 0.58
CA LEU A 56 -4.77 -0.40 1.43
C LEU A 56 -5.45 0.22 2.65
N TYR A 57 -6.76 0.03 2.76
CA TYR A 57 -7.58 0.57 3.84
C TYR A 57 -7.80 -0.49 4.92
N ILE A 58 -7.49 -0.13 6.16
CA ILE A 58 -7.61 -0.97 7.36
C ILE A 58 -8.36 -0.16 8.42
N ASN A 59 -9.44 -0.70 8.99
CA ASN A 59 -10.21 0.04 10.01
C ASN A 59 -9.41 0.18 11.31
N LYS A 60 -8.84 -0.92 11.82
CA LYS A 60 -7.94 -0.94 12.98
C LYS A 60 -6.88 -2.03 12.80
N LEU A 61 -5.69 -1.84 13.39
CA LEU A 61 -4.59 -2.80 13.28
C LEU A 61 -4.91 -4.20 13.84
N ALA A 62 -5.93 -4.32 14.69
CA ALA A 62 -6.39 -5.61 15.21
C ALA A 62 -7.20 -6.43 14.19
N ASP A 63 -7.67 -5.80 13.11
CA ASP A 63 -8.41 -6.49 12.05
C ASP A 63 -7.49 -7.19 11.03
N VAL A 64 -6.17 -7.01 11.17
CA VAL A 64 -5.17 -7.53 10.22
C VAL A 64 -4.00 -8.22 10.90
N ASP A 65 -3.41 -9.18 10.20
CA ASP A 65 -2.14 -9.78 10.58
C ASP A 65 -0.99 -8.80 10.33
N LYS A 66 -0.35 -8.35 11.42
CA LYS A 66 0.76 -7.39 11.38
C LYS A 66 1.99 -7.93 10.67
N SER A 67 2.24 -9.25 10.72
CA SER A 67 3.38 -9.88 10.06
C SER A 67 3.20 -9.87 8.54
N VAL A 68 1.98 -10.20 8.07
CA VAL A 68 1.60 -10.14 6.66
C VAL A 68 1.62 -8.70 6.15
N LEU A 69 1.05 -7.76 6.90
CA LEU A 69 1.11 -6.32 6.56
C LEU A 69 2.55 -5.84 6.40
N LYS A 70 3.44 -6.21 7.33
CA LYS A 70 4.86 -5.87 7.26
C LYS A 70 5.54 -6.47 6.04
N GLN A 71 5.16 -7.67 5.64
CA GLN A 71 5.70 -8.32 4.44
C GLN A 71 5.27 -7.59 3.16
N ILE A 72 3.99 -7.21 3.05
CA ILE A 72 3.47 -6.41 1.92
C ILE A 72 4.25 -5.09 1.81
N ILE A 73 4.39 -4.35 2.92
CA ILE A 73 5.10 -3.05 2.93
C ILE A 73 6.59 -3.22 2.55
N ARG A 74 7.24 -4.29 3.02
CA ARG A 74 8.65 -4.56 2.66
C ARG A 74 8.80 -4.88 1.18
N ASN A 75 7.91 -5.70 0.62
CA ASN A 75 7.97 -6.09 -0.78
C ASN A 75 7.68 -4.88 -1.68
N SER A 76 6.74 -4.00 -1.31
CA SER A 76 6.39 -2.82 -2.10
C SER A 76 7.50 -1.80 -2.24
N ILE A 77 8.49 -1.80 -1.34
CA ILE A 77 9.65 -0.90 -1.44
C ILE A 77 10.78 -1.55 -2.28
N LYS A 78 10.86 -2.88 -2.32
CA LYS A 78 11.90 -3.61 -3.06
C LYS A 78 11.65 -3.67 -4.57
N GLY A 79 10.38 -3.65 -5.00
CA GLY A 79 9.98 -3.68 -6.41
C GLY A 79 9.99 -2.32 -7.11
N LEU A 80 10.43 -1.25 -6.44
CA LEU A 80 10.55 0.14 -6.93
C LEU A 80 11.97 0.63 -6.70
#